data_AF-A0A7K1JR31-F1
#
_entry.id   AF-A0A7K1JR31-F1
#
_cell.length_a   1.000
_cell.length_b   1.000
_cell.length_c   1.000
_cell.angle_alpha   90.00
_cell.angle_beta   90.00
_cell.angle_gamma   90.00
#
_symmetry.space_group_name_H-M   'P 1'
#
loop_
_entity.id
_entity.type
_entity.pdbx_description
1 polymer ?
#
loop_
_entity_poly.entity_id
_entity_poly.type
_entity_poly.pdbx_seq_one_letter_code
_entity_poly.pdbx_strand_id
1 'polypeptide(L)' 'MVDQPACIASGKCVSLAPKHFSLEPAGARPVTTLVEPGAAVIDAAESCPVEAIRVFCALSGEQIAPSSLD' A
#
# COMPACT_ATOMS: atom_id res chain seq x y z
N MET A 1 -1.85 2.57 4.26
CA MET A 1 -1.58 4.00 3.98
C MET A 1 -0.54 4.13 2.88
N VAL A 2 -0.43 5.31 2.24
CA VAL A 2 0.62 5.62 1.27
C VAL A 2 1.40 6.86 1.73
N ASP A 3 2.71 6.73 1.87
CA ASP A 3 3.67 7.80 2.12
C ASP A 3 3.87 8.62 0.83
N GLN A 4 3.25 9.80 0.76
CA GLN A 4 3.24 10.61 -0.46
C GLN A 4 4.63 11.13 -0.83
N PRO A 5 5.43 11.69 0.09
CA PRO A 5 6.81 12.09 -0.21
C PRO A 5 7.69 10.97 -0.79
N ALA A 6 7.52 9.72 -0.34
CA ALA A 6 8.29 8.58 -0.85
C ALA A 6 7.73 8.01 -2.16
N CYS A 7 6.47 8.27 -2.49
CA CYS A 7 5.79 7.67 -3.63
C CYS A 7 6.33 8.21 -4.97
N ILE A 8 6.99 7.34 -5.75
CA ILE A 8 7.51 7.66 -7.09
C ILE A 8 6.50 7.44 -8.23
N ALA A 9 5.21 7.29 -7.91
CA ALA A 9 4.13 7.09 -8.89
C ALA A 9 4.34 5.92 -9.89
N SER A 10 5.01 4.83 -9.49
CA SER A 10 5.35 3.71 -10.38
C SER A 10 4.16 2.88 -10.88
N GLY A 11 2.98 2.99 -10.25
CA GLY A 11 1.76 2.27 -10.63
C GLY A 11 1.71 0.77 -10.29
N LYS A 12 2.75 0.20 -9.66
CA LYS A 12 2.75 -1.21 -9.25
C LYS A 12 1.57 -1.60 -8.36
N CYS A 13 1.22 -0.76 -7.39
CA CYS A 13 0.11 -1.02 -6.47
C CYS A 13 -1.25 -1.05 -7.18
N VAL A 14 -1.48 -0.18 -8.16
CA VAL A 14 -2.70 -0.19 -8.98
C VAL A 14 -2.75 -1.44 -9.86
N SER A 15 -1.60 -1.92 -10.35
CA SER A 15 -1.54 -3.13 -11.16
C SER A 15 -1.89 -4.39 -10.35
N LEU A 16 -1.46 -4.47 -9.08
CA LEU A 16 -1.70 -5.61 -8.19
C LEU A 16 -3.06 -5.56 -7.49
N ALA A 17 -3.49 -4.35 -7.08
CA ALA A 17 -4.65 -4.14 -6.25
C ALA A 17 -5.50 -2.96 -6.77
N PRO A 18 -6.04 -3.04 -8.00
CA PRO A 18 -6.73 -1.91 -8.67
C PRO A 18 -8.01 -1.45 -7.96
N LYS A 19 -8.61 -2.28 -7.12
CA LYS A 19 -9.77 -1.91 -6.30
C LYS A 19 -9.40 -1.14 -5.04
N HIS A 20 -8.12 -1.17 -4.66
CA HIS A 20 -7.63 -0.62 -3.39
C HIS A 20 -6.79 0.64 -3.57
N PHE A 21 -6.24 0.87 -4.76
CA PHE A 21 -5.43 2.04 -5.06
C PHE A 21 -5.89 2.73 -6.34
N SER A 22 -5.86 4.07 -6.33
CA SER A 22 -5.84 4.89 -7.53
C SER A 22 -4.45 5.52 -7.72
N LEU A 23 -4.11 5.86 -8.96
CA LEU A 23 -2.91 6.61 -9.28
C LEU A 23 -3.33 7.98 -9.81
N GLU A 24 -2.99 9.01 -9.06
CA GLU A 24 -3.26 10.41 -9.41
C GLU A 24 -1.96 11.10 -9.84
N PRO A 25 -2.02 12.30 -10.45
CA PRO A 25 -0.82 13.07 -10.80
C PRO A 25 0.12 13.33 -9.61
N ALA A 26 -0.43 13.38 -8.39
CA ALA A 26 0.33 13.58 -7.16
C ALA A 26 0.90 12.29 -6.54
N GLY A 27 0.63 11.12 -7.13
CA GLY A 27 1.04 9.81 -6.61
C GLY A 27 -0.14 8.88 -6.33
N ALA A 28 0.17 7.68 -5.83
CA ALA A 28 -0.85 6.67 -5.53
C ALA A 28 -1.64 7.03 -4.25
N ARG A 29 -2.93 6.70 -4.21
CA ARG A 29 -3.81 6.90 -3.06
C ARG A 29 -4.60 5.62 -2.76
N PRO A 30 -4.82 5.27 -1.48
CA PRO A 30 -5.76 4.22 -1.15
C PRO A 30 -7.19 4.70 -1.44
N VAL A 31 -8.02 3.84 -2.03
CA VAL A 31 -9.45 4.11 -2.28
C VAL A 31 -10.23 4.13 -0.97
N THR A 32 -9.88 3.24 -0.05
CA THR A 32 -10.39 3.20 1.33
C THR A 32 -9.23 2.91 2.28
N THR A 33 -9.30 3.44 3.50
CA THR A 33 -8.26 3.25 4.52
C THR A 33 -8.46 2.00 5.38
N LEU A 34 -9.66 1.40 5.34
CA LEU A 34 -9.99 0.15 5.99
C LEU A 34 -10.53 -0.83 4.95
N VAL A 35 -10.02 -2.06 4.99
CA VAL A 35 -10.38 -3.15 4.09
C VAL A 35 -10.50 -4.44 4.88
N GLU A 36 -11.29 -5.37 4.36
CA GLU A 36 -11.24 -6.76 4.85
C GLU A 36 -9.83 -7.35 4.66
N PRO A 37 -9.41 -8.29 5.51
CA PRO A 37 -8.13 -8.98 5.35
C PRO A 37 -7.99 -9.56 3.94
N GLY A 38 -6.89 -9.25 3.25
CA GLY A 38 -6.69 -9.72 1.88
C GLY A 38 -5.24 -9.60 1.42
N ALA A 39 -4.80 -10.59 0.65
CA ALA A 39 -3.43 -10.65 0.13
C ALA A 39 -3.10 -9.48 -0.81
N ALA A 40 -4.06 -9.00 -1.61
CA ALA A 40 -3.77 -7.98 -2.63
C ALA A 40 -3.17 -6.67 -2.09
N VAL A 41 -3.62 -6.18 -0.91
CA VAL A 41 -3.05 -4.97 -0.30
C VAL A 41 -1.67 -5.23 0.32
N ILE A 42 -1.43 -6.45 0.79
CA ILE A 42 -0.14 -6.90 1.31
C ILE A 42 0.86 -7.03 0.14
N ASP A 43 0.50 -7.77 -0.91
CA ASP A 43 1.31 -7.95 -2.12
C ASP A 43 1.67 -6.61 -2.77
N ALA A 44 0.73 -5.66 -2.80
CA ALA A 44 0.98 -4.31 -3.30
C ALA A 44 1.99 -3.54 -2.43
N ALA A 45 1.96 -3.73 -1.11
CA ALA A 45 2.91 -3.13 -0.20
C ALA A 45 4.31 -3.73 -0.35
N GLU A 46 4.43 -5.06 -0.34
CA GLU A 46 5.68 -5.80 -0.54
C GLU A 46 6.32 -5.52 -1.92
N SER A 47 5.49 -5.29 -2.94
CA SER A 47 5.98 -5.01 -4.29
C SER A 47 6.39 -3.56 -4.52
N CYS A 48 6.11 -2.66 -3.56
CA CYS A 48 6.40 -1.23 -3.71
C CYS A 48 7.92 -1.01 -3.77
N PRO A 49 8.47 -0.47 -4.87
CA PRO A 49 9.93 -0.41 -5.06
C PRO A 49 10.65 0.56 -4.12
N VAL A 50 9.87 1.39 -3.41
CA VAL A 50 10.35 2.43 -2.49
C VAL A 50 9.59 2.35 -1.16
N GLU A 51 8.89 1.24 -0.91
CA GLU A 51 8.18 0.96 0.35
C GLU A 51 7.24 2.08 0.84
N ALA A 52 6.68 2.84 -0.11
CA ALA A 52 5.76 3.93 0.20
C ALA A 52 4.40 3.45 0.73
N ILE A 53 4.14 2.15 0.84
CA ILE A 53 2.84 1.60 1.24
C ILE A 53 3.04 0.82 2.54
N ARG A 54 2.28 1.17 3.56
CA ARG A 54 2.24 0.44 4.84
C ARG A 54 0.85 -0.12 5.10
N VAL A 55 0.76 -1.38 5.47
CA VAL A 55 -0.48 -2.06 5.87
C VAL A 55 -0.40 -2.39 7.34
N PHE A 56 -1.45 -2.06 8.09
CA PHE A 56 -1.53 -2.31 9.52
C PHE A 56 -2.76 -3.14 9.84
N CYS A 57 -2.66 -4.01 10.83
CA CYS A 57 -3.81 -4.64 11.44
C CYS A 57 -4.61 -3.58 12.20
N ALA A 58 -5.87 -3.35 11.81
CA ALA A 58 -6.69 -2.32 12.44
C ALA A 58 -7.01 -2.62 13.91
N LEU A 59 -6.98 -3.89 14.32
CA LEU A 59 -7.28 -4.32 15.69
C LEU A 59 -6.08 -4.19 16.63
N SER A 60 -4.89 -4.61 16.17
CA SER A 60 -3.68 -4.62 17.02
C SER A 60 -2.76 -3.43 16.78
N GLY A 61 -2.89 -2.71 15.65
CA GLY A 61 -1.98 -1.65 15.23
C GLY A 61 -0.65 -2.15 14.67
N GLU A 62 -0.44 -3.46 14.61
CA GLU A 62 0.78 -4.08 14.09
C GLU A 62 0.93 -3.85 12.58
N GLN A 63 2.16 -3.55 12.12
CA GLN A 63 2.45 -3.48 10.69
C GLN A 63 2.49 -4.88 10.11
N ILE A 64 1.63 -5.14 9.13
CA ILE A 64 1.58 -6.41 8.38
C ILE A 64 2.57 -6.37 7.21
N ALA A 65 2.68 -5.22 6.54
CA ALA A 65 3.53 -5.05 5.36
C ALA A 65 4.06 -3.61 5.23
N PRO A 66 5.28 -3.41 4.70
CA PRO A 66 6.26 -4.45 4.39
C PRO A 66 6.74 -5.16 5.68
N SER A 67 6.99 -6.47 5.59
CA SER A 67 7.47 -7.26 6.74
C SER A 67 8.99 -7.17 6.96
N SER A 68 9.76 -6.67 5.97
CA SER A 68 11.16 -6.33 6.18
C SER A 68 11.26 -5.04 7.01
N LEU A 69 11.42 -5.22 8.31
CA LEU A 69 12.34 -4.37 9.08
C LEU A 69 13.71 -5.07 9.04
N ASP A 70 14.38 -5.01 7.88
CA ASP A 70 15.81 -5.32 7.74
C ASP A 70 16.61 -4.02 7.61
#